data_AF-A0A7W8IUQ9-F1
#
_entry.id   AF-A0A7W8IUQ9-F1
#
_cell.length_a   1.000
_cell.length_b   1.000
_cell.length_c   1.000
_cell.angle_alpha   90.00
_cell.angle_beta   90.00
_cell.angle_gamma   90.00
#
_symmetry.space_group_name_H-M   'P 1'
#
loop_
_entity.id
_entity.type
_entity.pdbx_description
1 polymer ?
#
loop_
_entity_poly.entity_id
_entity_poly.type
_entity_poly.pdbx_seq_one_letter_code
_entity_poly.pdbx_strand_id
1 'polypeptide(L)'
;MSQFMVKWKKYRRDVKQSPEWPWLTMLSAVDSRTKKIDEEIVRELEGIAMTEQEILEALEEWQSLSVDPENRYAYEMRLKWLLDQLSNIRGSREEGREEGLKEGLKRGLEQGRAEGLKEGIKQKEREMIRKMIEKGMSIAQIAHILDRDEEDVRGMVESS
;
A
#
# COMPACT_ATOMS: atom_id res chain seq x y z
N MET A 1 -10.11 -40.32 -19.59
CA MET A 1 -9.25 -39.13 -19.72
C MET A 1 -8.38 -39.29 -20.95
N SER A 2 -8.22 -38.25 -21.77
CA SER A 2 -7.35 -38.29 -22.96
C SER A 2 -5.87 -38.42 -22.56
N GLN A 3 -5.03 -39.02 -23.41
CA GLN A 3 -3.58 -39.17 -23.17
C GLN A 3 -2.89 -37.81 -22.98
N PHE A 4 -3.46 -36.74 -23.57
CA PHE A 4 -3.07 -35.35 -23.33
C PHE A 4 -3.34 -34.92 -21.88
N MET A 5 -4.55 -35.12 -21.35
CA MET A 5 -4.90 -34.70 -19.98
C MET A 5 -4.05 -35.43 -18.92
N VAL A 6 -3.69 -36.69 -19.16
CA VAL A 6 -2.81 -37.45 -18.25
C VAL A 6 -1.38 -36.91 -18.28
N LYS A 7 -0.83 -36.60 -19.47
CA LYS A 7 0.49 -35.97 -19.60
C LYS A 7 0.48 -34.55 -19.01
N TRP A 8 -0.55 -33.76 -19.31
CA TRP A 8 -0.75 -32.41 -18.80
C TRP A 8 -0.78 -32.36 -17.27
N LYS A 9 -1.56 -33.25 -16.62
CA LYS A 9 -1.59 -33.34 -15.15
C LYS A 9 -0.21 -33.61 -14.53
N LYS A 10 0.68 -34.31 -15.24
CA LYS A 10 2.06 -34.57 -14.82
C LYS A 10 2.96 -33.34 -15.00
N TYR A 11 2.85 -32.64 -16.13
CA TYR A 11 3.63 -31.42 -16.42
C TYR A 11 3.14 -30.17 -15.66
N ARG A 12 1.86 -30.15 -15.25
CA ARG A 12 1.23 -29.05 -14.50
C ARG A 12 1.99 -28.64 -13.25
N ARG A 13 2.66 -29.57 -12.57
CA ARG A 13 3.38 -29.27 -11.32
C ARG A 13 4.61 -28.37 -11.55
N ASP A 14 5.25 -28.49 -12.71
CA ASP A 14 6.50 -27.78 -13.02
C ASP A 14 6.25 -26.41 -13.69
N VAL A 15 5.06 -26.21 -14.27
CA VAL A 15 4.71 -25.01 -15.06
C VAL A 15 3.96 -23.94 -14.25
N LYS A 16 3.64 -24.18 -12.97
CA LYS A 16 2.90 -23.24 -12.11
C LYS A 16 3.57 -21.87 -11.92
N GLN A 17 4.86 -21.75 -12.23
CA GLN A 17 5.63 -20.50 -12.09
C GLN A 17 5.70 -19.68 -13.40
N SER A 18 5.12 -20.17 -14.49
CA SER A 18 5.16 -19.50 -15.79
C SER A 18 4.08 -18.40 -15.86
N PRO A 19 4.35 -17.24 -16.50
CA PRO A 19 3.33 -16.23 -16.79
C PRO A 19 2.15 -16.78 -17.62
N GLU A 20 2.39 -17.86 -18.36
CA GLU A 20 1.40 -18.51 -19.22
C GLU A 20 0.49 -19.47 -18.46
N TRP A 21 0.79 -19.76 -17.20
CA TRP A 21 0.08 -20.71 -16.37
C TRP A 21 -1.44 -20.44 -16.31
N PRO A 22 -1.93 -19.20 -16.06
CA PRO A 22 -3.36 -18.94 -15.99
C PRO A 22 -4.06 -19.24 -17.33
N TRP A 23 -3.45 -18.83 -18.45
CA TRP A 23 -3.98 -19.04 -19.80
C TRP A 23 -4.08 -20.52 -20.15
N LEU A 24 -3.03 -21.30 -19.85
CA LEU A 24 -3.02 -22.74 -20.08
C LEU A 24 -4.02 -23.47 -19.17
N THR A 25 -4.19 -22.98 -17.94
CA THR A 25 -5.14 -23.51 -16.97
C THR A 25 -6.56 -23.29 -17.46
N MET A 26 -6.88 -22.11 -17.97
CA MET A 26 -8.18 -21.78 -18.57
C MET A 26 -8.53 -22.68 -19.75
N LEU A 27 -7.58 -22.89 -20.68
CA LEU A 27 -7.77 -23.79 -21.82
C LEU A 27 -7.95 -25.26 -21.41
N SER A 28 -7.38 -25.66 -20.28
CA SER A 28 -7.48 -27.02 -19.74
C SER A 28 -8.67 -27.24 -18.79
N ALA A 29 -9.36 -26.16 -18.40
CA ALA A 29 -10.47 -26.21 -17.44
C ALA A 29 -11.71 -26.92 -17.99
N VAL A 30 -11.83 -27.02 -19.32
CA VAL A 30 -12.96 -27.67 -19.99
C VAL A 30 -12.47 -28.83 -20.84
N ASP A 31 -12.97 -30.03 -20.53
CA ASP A 31 -12.74 -31.19 -21.38
C ASP A 31 -13.68 -31.13 -22.59
N SER A 32 -13.12 -30.87 -23.77
CA SER A 32 -13.88 -30.76 -25.02
C SER A 32 -14.68 -32.02 -25.40
N ARG A 33 -14.31 -33.19 -24.88
CA ARG A 33 -15.03 -34.45 -25.16
C ARG A 33 -16.21 -34.69 -24.23
N THR A 34 -16.09 -34.28 -22.97
CA THR A 34 -17.13 -34.54 -21.95
C THR A 34 -17.95 -33.30 -21.63
N LYS A 35 -17.53 -32.11 -22.12
CA LYS A 35 -18.08 -30.78 -21.80
C LYS A 35 -18.17 -30.51 -20.29
N LYS A 36 -17.43 -31.26 -19.49
CA LYS A 36 -17.38 -31.06 -18.05
C LYS A 36 -16.29 -30.06 -17.71
N ILE A 37 -16.63 -29.17 -16.80
CA ILE A 37 -15.70 -28.21 -16.21
C ILE A 37 -15.02 -28.88 -15.02
N ASP A 38 -13.69 -28.79 -14.95
CA ASP A 38 -12.92 -29.23 -13.80
C ASP A 38 -12.97 -28.13 -12.72
N GLU A 39 -13.81 -28.33 -11.70
CA GLU A 39 -14.03 -27.34 -10.64
C GLU A 39 -12.76 -26.95 -9.87
N GLU A 40 -11.81 -27.88 -9.74
CA GLU A 40 -10.54 -27.64 -9.05
C GLU A 40 -9.69 -26.64 -9.85
N ILE A 41 -9.66 -26.80 -11.18
CA ILE A 41 -8.97 -25.90 -12.10
C ILE A 41 -9.58 -24.49 -12.04
N VAL A 42 -10.90 -24.41 -12.03
CA VAL A 42 -11.61 -23.13 -11.93
C VAL A 42 -11.33 -22.44 -10.59
N ARG A 43 -11.31 -23.17 -9.47
CA ARG A 43 -10.93 -22.60 -8.15
C ARG A 43 -9.53 -22.01 -8.16
N GLU A 44 -8.56 -22.68 -8.77
CA GLU A 44 -7.20 -22.13 -8.89
C GLU A 44 -7.18 -20.86 -9.74
N LEU A 45 -7.88 -20.84 -10.87
CA LEU A 45 -7.96 -19.66 -11.75
C LEU A 45 -8.59 -18.45 -11.08
N GLU A 46 -9.64 -18.66 -10.29
CA GLU A 46 -10.29 -17.57 -9.58
C GLU A 46 -9.39 -16.95 -8.53
N GLY A 47 -8.61 -17.77 -7.82
CA GLY A 47 -7.59 -17.26 -6.92
C GLY A 47 -6.60 -16.33 -7.63
N ILE A 48 -6.24 -16.64 -8.88
CA ILE A 48 -5.38 -15.81 -9.72
C ILE A 48 -6.14 -14.55 -10.19
N ALA A 49 -7.39 -14.68 -10.63
CA ALA A 49 -8.22 -13.57 -11.09
C ALA A 49 -8.53 -12.53 -9.99
N MET A 50 -8.51 -12.94 -8.71
CA MET A 50 -8.60 -12.01 -7.59
C MET A 50 -7.38 -11.08 -7.48
N THR A 51 -6.24 -11.48 -8.03
CA THR A 51 -4.99 -10.71 -8.00
C THR A 51 -4.64 -10.06 -9.33
N GLU A 52 -4.96 -10.71 -10.44
CA GLU A 52 -4.59 -10.30 -11.79
C GLU A 52 -5.84 -9.91 -12.60
N GLN A 53 -5.96 -8.62 -12.89
CA GLN A 53 -7.11 -8.04 -13.61
C GLN A 53 -7.28 -8.62 -15.03
N GLU A 54 -6.18 -8.88 -15.73
CA GLU A 54 -6.19 -9.41 -17.10
C GLU A 54 -6.83 -10.82 -17.16
N ILE A 55 -6.62 -11.62 -16.12
CA ILE A 55 -7.21 -12.96 -16.01
C ILE A 55 -8.72 -12.86 -15.76
N LEU A 56 -9.15 -11.89 -14.95
CA LEU A 56 -10.57 -11.64 -14.69
C LEU A 56 -11.33 -11.25 -15.97
N GLU A 57 -10.76 -10.33 -16.76
CA GLU A 57 -11.34 -9.89 -18.04
C GLU A 57 -11.44 -11.04 -19.04
N ALA A 58 -10.42 -11.89 -19.10
CA ALA A 58 -10.46 -13.06 -19.95
C ALA A 58 -11.51 -14.10 -19.53
N LEU A 59 -11.78 -14.25 -18.23
CA LEU A 59 -12.85 -15.09 -17.72
C LEU A 59 -14.24 -14.54 -18.11
N GLU A 60 -14.42 -13.22 -18.11
CA GLU A 60 -15.64 -12.56 -18.59
C GLU A 60 -15.89 -12.83 -20.08
N GLU A 61 -14.86 -12.64 -20.91
CA GLU A 61 -14.96 -12.93 -22.35
C GLU A 61 -15.24 -14.42 -22.61
N TRP A 62 -14.55 -15.30 -21.89
CA TRP A 62 -14.72 -16.74 -22.02
C TRP A 62 -16.14 -17.20 -21.65
N GLN A 63 -16.74 -16.58 -20.62
CA GLN A 63 -18.13 -16.81 -20.24
C GLN A 63 -19.10 -16.36 -21.35
N SER A 64 -18.84 -15.20 -21.97
CA SER A 64 -19.69 -14.70 -23.07
C SER A 64 -19.76 -15.67 -24.26
N LEU A 65 -18.69 -16.46 -24.45
CA LEU A 65 -18.57 -17.49 -25.49
C LEU A 65 -19.16 -18.84 -25.08
N SER A 66 -19.52 -19.05 -23.81
CA SER A 66 -20.09 -20.31 -23.32
C SER A 66 -21.53 -20.50 -23.80
N VAL A 67 -21.80 -21.66 -24.41
CA VAL A 67 -23.09 -22.00 -25.04
C VAL A 67 -24.10 -22.61 -24.05
N ASP A 68 -23.66 -23.02 -22.85
CA ASP A 68 -24.48 -23.76 -21.87
C ASP A 68 -25.12 -22.84 -20.81
N PRO A 69 -26.47 -22.68 -20.78
CA PRO A 69 -27.17 -21.74 -19.89
C PRO A 69 -27.05 -22.05 -18.40
N GLU A 70 -27.00 -23.33 -17.98
CA GLU A 70 -26.96 -23.70 -16.56
C GLU A 70 -25.56 -23.45 -15.98
N ASN A 71 -24.53 -23.83 -16.73
CA ASN A 71 -23.14 -23.55 -16.37
C ASN A 71 -22.84 -22.05 -16.37
N ARG A 72 -23.50 -21.28 -17.25
CA ARG A 72 -23.41 -19.83 -17.29
C ARG A 72 -23.90 -19.17 -15.99
N TYR A 73 -25.06 -19.56 -15.47
CA TYR A 73 -25.61 -18.94 -14.26
C TYR A 73 -24.76 -19.21 -13.00
N ALA A 74 -24.36 -20.47 -12.78
CA ALA A 74 -23.53 -20.82 -11.62
C ALA A 74 -22.17 -20.08 -11.64
N TYR A 75 -21.61 -19.91 -12.84
CA TYR A 75 -20.37 -19.17 -13.03
C TYR A 75 -20.55 -17.65 -12.89
N GLU A 76 -21.64 -17.07 -13.42
CA GLU A 76 -21.99 -15.65 -13.25
C GLU A 76 -22.06 -15.24 -11.78
N MET A 77 -22.72 -16.06 -10.96
CA MET A 77 -22.82 -15.80 -9.52
C MET A 77 -21.45 -15.84 -8.83
N ARG A 78 -20.56 -16.73 -9.29
CA ARG A 78 -19.20 -16.88 -8.78
C ARG A 78 -18.32 -15.70 -9.18
N LEU A 79 -18.38 -15.28 -10.43
CA LEU A 79 -17.69 -14.09 -10.94
C LEU A 79 -18.15 -12.83 -10.21
N LYS A 80 -19.47 -12.66 -10.02
CA LYS A 80 -20.02 -11.54 -9.25
C LYS A 80 -19.41 -11.49 -7.84
N TRP A 81 -19.33 -12.63 -7.15
CA TRP A 81 -18.72 -12.70 -5.84
C TRP A 81 -17.25 -12.26 -5.85
N LEU A 82 -16.46 -12.68 -6.85
CA LEU A 82 -15.06 -12.27 -7.00
C LEU A 82 -14.92 -10.76 -7.21
N LEU A 83 -15.77 -10.18 -8.07
CA LEU A 83 -15.80 -8.74 -8.33
C LEU A 83 -16.12 -7.95 -7.06
N ASP A 84 -17.12 -8.40 -6.29
CA ASP A 84 -17.48 -7.78 -5.01
C ASP A 84 -16.29 -7.84 -4.02
N GLN A 85 -15.59 -8.97 -3.92
CA GLN A 85 -14.40 -9.11 -3.08
C GLN A 85 -13.26 -8.19 -3.51
N LEU A 86 -12.98 -8.14 -4.81
CA LEU A 86 -11.92 -7.32 -5.38
C LEU A 86 -12.20 -5.82 -5.20
N SER A 87 -13.47 -5.41 -5.34
CA SER A 87 -13.91 -4.05 -5.02
C SER A 87 -13.68 -3.70 -3.55
N ASN A 88 -14.09 -4.58 -2.63
CA ASN A 88 -13.88 -4.38 -1.19
C ASN A 88 -12.39 -4.24 -0.83
N ILE A 89 -11.54 -5.13 -1.34
CA ILE A 89 -10.09 -5.10 -1.08
C ILE A 89 -9.48 -3.79 -1.60
N ARG A 90 -9.87 -3.36 -2.81
CA ARG A 90 -9.40 -2.11 -3.40
C ARG A 90 -9.83 -0.91 -2.56
N GLY A 91 -11.10 -0.84 -2.18
CA GLY A 91 -11.64 0.20 -1.30
C GLY A 91 -10.89 0.30 0.02
N SER A 92 -10.75 -0.82 0.74
CA SER A 92 -10.03 -0.82 2.03
C SER A 92 -8.56 -0.42 1.91
N ARG A 93 -7.89 -0.79 0.81
CA ARG A 93 -6.50 -0.38 0.56
C ARG A 93 -6.38 1.11 0.28
N GLU A 94 -7.33 1.67 -0.46
CA GLU A 94 -7.38 3.10 -0.75
C GLU A 94 -7.66 3.92 0.52
N GLU A 95 -8.68 3.53 1.30
CA GLU A 95 -9.00 4.14 2.60
C GLU A 95 -7.79 4.12 3.54
N GLY A 96 -7.14 2.96 3.71
CA GLY A 96 -5.95 2.86 4.57
C GLY A 96 -4.77 3.72 4.10
N ARG A 97 -4.63 3.93 2.78
CA ARG A 97 -3.60 4.82 2.23
C ARG A 97 -3.92 6.29 2.50
N GLU A 98 -5.18 6.69 2.33
CA GLU A 98 -5.63 8.05 2.61
C GLU A 98 -5.51 8.39 4.09
N GLU A 99 -5.96 7.50 4.98
CA GLU A 99 -5.84 7.68 6.43
C GLU A 99 -4.37 7.79 6.86
N GLY A 100 -3.51 6.91 6.37
CA GLY A 100 -2.07 6.95 6.66
C GLY A 100 -1.41 8.24 6.19
N LEU A 101 -1.76 8.74 5.00
CA LEU A 101 -1.24 10.01 4.49
C LEU A 101 -1.72 11.19 5.33
N LYS A 102 -3.01 11.22 5.68
CA LYS A 102 -3.62 12.29 6.48
C LYS A 102 -3.03 12.35 7.88
N GLU A 103 -2.86 11.20 8.53
CA GLU A 103 -2.25 11.12 9.85
C GLU A 103 -0.77 11.50 9.81
N GLY A 104 -0.02 11.00 8.82
CA GLY A 104 1.38 11.35 8.63
C GLY A 104 1.60 12.85 8.42
N LEU A 105 0.79 13.48 7.56
CA LEU A 105 0.85 14.92 7.31
C LEU A 105 0.52 15.71 8.58
N LYS A 106 -0.53 15.33 9.31
CA LYS A 106 -0.93 16.01 10.56
C LYS A 106 0.19 15.96 11.60
N ARG A 107 0.75 14.77 11.85
CA ARG A 107 1.85 14.58 12.81
C ARG A 107 3.09 15.35 12.39
N GLY A 108 3.47 15.30 11.12
CA GLY A 108 4.62 16.03 10.58
C GLY A 108 4.47 17.54 10.71
N LEU A 109 3.28 18.08 10.44
CA LEU A 109 3.01 19.51 10.56
C LEU A 109 3.00 19.99 12.01
N GLU A 110 2.43 19.20 12.93
CA GLU A 110 2.45 19.50 14.36
C GLU A 110 3.88 19.48 14.92
N GLN A 111 4.69 18.46 14.59
CA GLN A 111 6.09 18.38 15.00
C GLN A 111 6.93 19.52 14.42
N GLY A 112 6.85 19.75 13.11
CA GLY A 112 7.60 20.82 12.45
C GLY A 112 7.23 22.22 12.99
N ARG A 113 5.95 22.46 13.30
CA ARG A 113 5.52 23.72 13.94
C ARG A 113 6.06 23.86 15.36
N ALA A 114 6.05 22.78 16.15
CA ALA A 114 6.56 22.81 17.52
C ALA A 114 8.09 23.03 17.56
N GLU A 115 8.83 22.37 16.67
CA GLU A 115 10.27 22.54 16.52
C GLU A 115 10.62 23.94 16.03
N GLY A 116 9.95 24.42 14.97
CA GLY A 116 10.16 25.77 14.45
C GLY A 116 9.84 26.87 15.46
N LEU A 117 8.81 26.69 16.30
CA LEU A 117 8.50 27.64 17.37
C LEU A 117 9.60 27.66 18.45
N LYS A 118 10.08 26.47 18.86
CA LYS A 118 11.17 26.36 19.84
C LYS A 118 12.46 26.99 19.32
N GLU A 119 12.79 26.74 18.05
CA GLU A 119 13.97 27.29 17.41
C GLU A 119 13.86 28.82 17.25
N GLY A 120 12.70 29.32 16.84
CA GLY A 120 12.43 30.76 16.75
C GLY A 120 12.53 31.48 18.11
N ILE A 121 12.05 30.87 19.19
CA ILE A 121 12.20 31.41 20.55
C ILE A 121 13.68 31.47 20.94
N LYS A 122 14.43 30.37 20.75
CA LYS A 122 15.88 30.33 21.03
C LYS A 122 16.65 31.35 20.21
N GLN A 123 16.29 31.55 18.95
CA GLN A 123 16.93 32.53 18.08
C GLN A 123 16.67 33.96 18.56
N LYS A 124 15.41 34.27 18.94
CA LYS A 124 15.06 35.57 19.51
C LYS A 124 15.79 35.85 20.83
N GLU A 125 15.93 34.84 21.69
CA GLU A 125 16.70 34.93 22.93
C GLU A 125 18.18 35.24 22.66
N ARG A 126 18.80 34.51 21.72
CA ARG A 126 20.18 34.77 21.29
C ARG A 126 20.37 36.19 20.75
N GLU A 127 19.46 36.67 19.92
CA GLU A 127 19.51 38.04 19.40
C GLU A 127 19.38 39.09 20.51
N MET A 128 18.54 38.83 21.52
CA MET A 128 18.39 39.72 22.67
C MET A 128 19.66 39.77 23.51
N ILE A 129 20.26 38.62 23.81
CA ILE A 129 21.55 38.54 24.53
C ILE A 129 22.64 39.30 23.78
N ARG A 130 22.74 39.09 22.45
CA ARG A 130 23.72 39.79 21.60
C ARG A 130 23.55 41.31 21.68
N LYS A 131 22.32 41.82 21.60
CA LYS A 131 22.00 43.26 21.75
C LYS A 131 22.34 43.80 23.15
N MET A 132 22.23 43.00 24.21
CA MET A 132 22.62 43.40 25.56
C MET A 132 24.14 43.49 25.72
N ILE A 133 24.89 42.55 25.13
CA ILE A 133 26.35 42.57 25.10
C ILE A 133 26.86 43.78 24.31
N GLU A 134 26.27 44.07 23.15
CA GLU A 134 26.60 45.26 22.34
C GLU A 134 26.39 46.57 23.10
N LYS A 135 25.44 46.60 24.04
CA LYS A 135 25.20 47.74 24.94
C LYS A 135 26.14 47.80 26.14
N GLY A 136 27.12 46.90 26.23
CA GLY A 136 28.15 46.88 27.26
C GLY A 136 27.74 46.18 28.56
N MET A 137 26.65 45.39 28.57
CA MET A 137 26.30 44.58 29.75
C MET A 137 27.24 43.38 29.89
N SER A 138 27.66 43.08 31.11
CA SER A 138 28.45 41.87 31.42
C SER A 138 27.58 40.61 31.40
N ILE A 139 28.19 39.45 31.15
CA ILE A 139 27.50 38.15 31.13
C ILE A 139 26.74 37.89 32.45
N ALA A 140 27.36 38.24 33.59
CA ALA A 140 26.74 38.13 34.91
C ALA A 140 25.47 39.00 35.06
N GLN A 141 25.46 40.22 34.52
CA GLN A 141 24.28 41.10 34.53
C GLN A 141 23.16 40.56 33.64
N ILE A 142 23.50 39.99 32.48
CA ILE A 142 22.53 39.39 31.55
C ILE A 142 21.90 38.14 32.17
N ALA A 143 22.72 37.27 32.76
CA ALA A 143 22.28 36.08 33.50
C ALA A 143 21.28 36.45 34.61
N HIS A 144 21.59 37.48 35.39
CA HIS A 144 20.69 37.99 36.43
C HIS A 144 19.39 38.61 35.87
N ILE A 145 19.42 39.29 34.72
CA ILE A 145 18.21 39.89 34.10
C ILE A 145 17.30 38.81 33.50
N LEU A 146 17.88 37.76 32.92
CA LEU A 146 17.16 36.68 32.26
C LEU A 146 16.84 35.49 33.18
N ASP A 147 17.23 35.58 34.46
CA ASP A 147 17.07 34.54 35.48
C ASP A 147 17.61 33.18 35.00
N ARG A 148 18.86 33.21 34.52
CA ARG A 148 19.56 32.10 33.86
C ARG A 148 20.95 31.94 34.42
N ASP A 149 21.50 30.74 34.27
CA ASP A 149 22.90 30.47 34.60
C ASP A 149 23.84 31.19 33.61
N GLU A 150 24.97 31.67 34.12
CA GLU A 150 25.99 32.32 33.28
C GLU A 150 26.55 31.37 32.20
N GLU A 151 26.54 30.06 32.48
CA GLU A 151 26.98 29.01 31.56
C GLU A 151 26.01 28.83 30.39
N ASP A 152 24.69 28.89 30.65
CA ASP A 152 23.63 28.90 29.63
C ASP A 152 23.77 30.12 28.70
N VAL A 153 23.97 31.32 29.29
CA VAL A 153 24.15 32.57 28.54
C VAL A 153 25.43 32.51 27.70
N ARG A 154 26.52 31.96 28.26
CA ARG A 154 27.79 31.80 27.54
C ARG A 154 27.66 30.81 26.38
N GLY A 155 27.01 29.66 26.59
CA GLY A 155 26.75 28.67 25.54
C GLY A 155 25.87 29.19 24.40
N MET A 156 24.93 30.09 24.68
CA MET A 156 24.11 30.75 23.65
C MET A 156 24.91 31.73 22.76
N VAL A 157 26.00 32.28 23.27
CA VAL A 157 26.88 33.22 22.56
C VAL A 157 27.98 32.49 21.80
N GLU A 158 28.53 31.40 22.38
CA GLU A 158 29.62 30.59 21.78
C GLU A 158 29.14 29.65 20.66
N SER A 159 27.84 29.34 20.58
CA SER A 159 27.27 28.46 19.54
C SER A 159 27.08 29.15 18.16
N SER A 160 27.93 30.11 17.78
CA SER A 160 27.94 30.78 16.46
C SER A 160 29.26 30.58 15.74
#